data_AF-A0A4P9XMM4-F1
#
_entry.id   AF-A0A4P9XMM4-F1
#
_cell.length_a   1.000
_cell.length_b   1.000
_cell.length_c   1.000
_cell.angle_alpha   90.00
_cell.angle_beta   90.00
_cell.angle_gamma   90.00
#
_symmetry.space_group_name_H-M   'P 1'
#
loop_
_entity.id
_entity.type
_entity.pdbx_description
1 polymer ?
#
loop_
_entity_poly.entity_id
_entity_poly.type
_entity_poly.pdbx_seq_one_letter_code
_entity_poly.pdbx_strand_id
1 'polypeptide(L)' 'MEDNQYKSLIGKILVEDDAPIPCDVPSSQVVRHSDLPEKHRIIKPGMVYTTDFVEDRLNVKVKEDGLITAVHYG' A
#
# COMPACT_ATOMS: atom_id res chain seq x y z
N MET A 1 -7.63 -20.27 -4.07
CA MET A 1 -6.57 -19.27 -3.86
C MET A 1 -7.18 -17.96 -4.28
N GLU A 2 -7.66 -17.17 -3.32
CA GLU A 2 -8.28 -15.89 -3.65
C GLU A 2 -7.22 -14.98 -4.29
N ASP A 3 -7.48 -14.56 -5.52
CA ASP A 3 -6.67 -13.58 -6.21
C ASP A 3 -6.72 -12.27 -5.41
N ASN A 4 -5.60 -11.92 -4.75
CA ASN A 4 -5.47 -10.65 -4.07
C ASN A 4 -5.63 -9.52 -5.10
N GLN A 5 -6.82 -8.93 -5.18
CA GLN A 5 -7.19 -7.87 -6.13
C GLN A 5 -6.24 -6.67 -6.11
N TYR A 6 -5.56 -6.46 -4.97
CA TYR A 6 -4.62 -5.38 -4.76
C TYR A 6 -3.20 -5.65 -5.28
N LYS A 7 -2.95 -6.80 -5.92
CA LYS A 7 -1.67 -7.05 -6.61
C LYS A 7 -1.39 -6.04 -7.72
N SER A 8 -2.44 -5.50 -8.34
CA SER A 8 -2.34 -4.45 -9.36
C SER A 8 -1.82 -3.11 -8.83
N LEU A 9 -1.74 -2.94 -7.49
CA LEU A 9 -1.16 -1.76 -6.86
C LEU A 9 0.37 -1.77 -6.84
N ILE A 10 1.00 -2.92 -7.06
CA ILE A 10 2.46 -3.04 -7.05
C ILE A 10 3.03 -2.18 -8.19
N GLY A 11 4.00 -1.32 -7.87
CA GLY A 11 4.60 -0.36 -8.80
C GLY A 11 3.89 0.99 -8.84
N LYS A 12 2.81 1.19 -8.07
CA LYS A 12 2.16 2.49 -7.87
C LYS A 12 2.72 3.21 -6.65
N ILE A 13 2.47 4.51 -6.56
CA ILE A 13 2.83 5.35 -5.41
C ILE A 13 1.63 5.47 -4.48
N LEU A 14 1.83 5.17 -3.20
CA LEU A 14 0.85 5.42 -2.16
C LEU A 14 1.01 6.85 -1.64
N VAL A 15 -0.08 7.62 -1.67
CA VAL A 15 -0.14 8.99 -1.12
C VAL A 15 -1.28 9.12 -0.12
N GLU A 16 -1.15 10.03 0.83
CA GLU A 16 -2.27 10.37 1.73
C GLU A 16 -3.38 11.10 0.98
N ASP A 17 -4.61 11.03 1.51
CA ASP A 17 -5.79 11.58 0.85
C ASP A 17 -5.76 13.11 0.67
N ASP A 18 -5.11 13.84 1.58
CA ASP A 18 -4.91 15.29 1.45
C ASP A 18 -3.55 15.67 0.86
N ALA A 19 -2.69 14.69 0.55
CA ALA A 19 -1.37 14.97 0.01
C ALA A 19 -1.43 15.30 -1.50
N PRO A 20 -0.60 16.25 -1.96
CA PRO A 20 -0.43 16.50 -3.38
C PRO A 20 0.17 15.28 -4.07
N ILE A 21 -0.33 14.98 -5.26
CA ILE A 21 0.25 13.97 -6.14
C ILE A 21 1.66 14.47 -6.53
N PRO A 22 2.73 13.65 -6.37
CA PRO A 22 4.06 14.03 -6.83
C PRO A 22 4.06 14.34 -8.32
N CYS A 23 4.68 15.45 -8.71
CA CYS A 23 4.58 16.01 -10.07
C CYS A 23 5.15 15.07 -11.16
N ASP A 24 6.09 14.20 -10.78
CA ASP A 24 6.78 13.28 -11.67
C ASP A 24 6.01 11.97 -11.92
N VAL A 25 4.83 11.82 -11.33
CA VAL A 25 4.07 10.57 -11.35
C VAL A 25 2.66 10.82 -11.89
N PRO A 26 2.21 10.09 -12.94
CA PRO A 26 0.86 10.26 -13.46
C PRO A 26 -0.17 9.79 -12.44
N SER A 27 -1.33 10.44 -12.40
CA SER A 27 -2.44 10.10 -11.47
C SER A 27 -2.89 8.64 -11.56
N SER A 28 -2.74 7.97 -12.72
CA SER A 28 -3.05 6.55 -12.91
C SER A 28 -2.15 5.60 -12.08
N GLN A 29 -0.94 6.04 -11.76
CA GLN A 29 0.04 5.33 -10.95
C GLN A 29 0.00 5.74 -9.47
N VAL A 30 -1.00 6.53 -9.07
CA VAL A 30 -1.17 6.96 -7.68
C VAL A 30 -2.37 6.24 -7.05
N VAL A 31 -2.18 5.84 -5.80
CA VAL A 31 -3.16 5.14 -4.97
C VAL A 31 -3.27 5.90 -3.67
N ARG A 32 -4.50 6.11 -3.19
CA ARG A 32 -4.74 6.79 -1.92
C ARG A 32 -5.04 5.78 -0.82
N HIS A 33 -4.93 6.22 0.43
CA HIS A 33 -5.31 5.40 1.57
C HIS A 33 -6.80 5.00 1.51
N SER A 34 -7.66 5.88 1.01
CA SER A 34 -9.08 5.58 0.81
C SER A 34 -9.38 4.52 -0.26
N ASP A 35 -8.42 4.20 -1.16
CA ASP A 35 -8.57 3.10 -2.12
C ASP A 35 -8.26 1.72 -1.49
N LEU A 36 -7.72 1.71 -0.28
CA LEU A 36 -7.37 0.49 0.47
C LEU A 36 -8.56 0.04 1.34
N PRO A 37 -8.65 -1.25 1.70
CA PRO A 37 -9.69 -1.74 2.57
C PRO A 37 -9.57 -1.12 3.97
N GLU A 38 -10.67 -1.06 4.72
CA GLU A 38 -10.70 -0.47 6.07
C GLU A 38 -9.60 -1.01 6.99
N LYS A 39 -9.37 -2.33 6.94
CA LYS A 39 -8.27 -3.00 7.64
C LYS A 39 -7.04 -3.06 6.73
N HIS A 40 -6.19 -2.04 6.79
CA HIS A 40 -4.89 -2.05 6.11
C HIS A 40 -3.75 -1.58 7.02
N ARG A 41 -2.52 -1.96 6.68
CA ARG A 41 -1.28 -1.53 7.34
C ARG A 41 -0.23 -1.17 6.31
N ILE A 42 0.30 0.04 6.43
CA ILE A 42 1.41 0.50 5.60
C ILE A 42 2.72 0.16 6.31
N ILE A 43 3.55 -0.64 5.65
CA ILE A 43 4.84 -1.08 6.16
C ILE A 43 5.93 -0.30 5.44
N LYS A 44 6.54 0.64 6.16
CA LYS A 44 7.68 1.44 5.68
C LYS A 44 9.01 0.70 5.88
N PRO A 45 10.05 1.01 5.10
CA PRO A 45 11.37 0.42 5.31
C PRO A 45 11.91 0.80 6.70
N GLY A 46 12.49 -0.18 7.40
CA GLY A 46 12.98 0.01 8.77
C GLY A 46 11.90 0.06 9.85
N MET A 47 10.61 0.02 9.49
CA MET A 47 9.53 -0.06 10.46
C MET A 47 9.54 -1.43 11.12
N VAL A 48 9.64 -1.46 12.45
CA VAL A 48 9.41 -2.67 13.22
C VAL A 48 7.91 -2.83 13.41
N TYR A 49 7.38 -4.00 13.06
CA TYR A 49 5.98 -4.34 13.22
C TYR A 49 5.83 -5.78 13.69
N THR A 50 4.73 -6.07 14.38
CA THR A 50 4.42 -7.43 14.80
C THR A 50 3.94 -8.25 13.62
N THR A 51 4.46 -9.48 13.51
CA THR A 51 4.08 -10.48 12.50
C THR A 51 2.89 -11.32 12.97
N ASP A 52 1.99 -10.72 13.76
CA ASP A 52 0.74 -11.35 14.17
C ASP A 52 -0.19 -11.48 12.95
N PHE A 53 -0.83 -12.63 12.80
CA PHE A 53 -1.63 -12.95 11.63
C PHE A 53 -3.06 -12.43 11.77
N VAL A 54 -3.45 -11.51 10.87
CA VAL A 54 -4.80 -10.94 10.79
C VAL A 54 -5.33 -11.14 9.37
N GLU A 55 -6.21 -12.13 9.19
CA GLU A 55 -6.69 -12.55 7.86
C GLU A 55 -7.28 -11.41 7.02
N ASP A 56 -8.07 -10.53 7.63
CA ASP A 56 -8.73 -9.41 6.93
C ASP A 56 -7.80 -8.23 6.64
N ARG A 57 -6.56 -8.22 7.17
CA ARG A 57 -5.68 -7.05 7.10
C ARG A 57 -4.84 -7.08 5.84
N LEU A 58 -4.98 -6.03 5.03
CA LEU A 58 -4.09 -5.82 3.90
C LEU A 58 -2.78 -5.16 4.35
N ASN A 59 -1.67 -5.87 4.23
CA ASN A 59 -0.34 -5.31 4.40
C ASN A 59 0.17 -4.75 3.08
N VAL A 60 0.46 -3.45 3.05
CA VAL A 60 1.03 -2.76 1.91
C VAL A 60 2.45 -2.35 2.25
N LYS A 61 3.44 -2.96 1.61
CA LYS A 61 4.85 -2.63 1.80
C LYS A 61 5.26 -1.56 0.80
N VAL A 62 5.72 -0.43 1.33
CA VAL A 62 6.17 0.72 0.54
C VAL A 62 7.67 0.94 0.71
N LYS A 63 8.30 1.64 -0.23
CA LYS A 63 9.65 2.21 -0.10
C LYS A 63 9.61 3.58 0.58
N GLU A 64 10.78 4.18 0.80
CA GLU A 64 10.92 5.54 1.34
C GLU A 64 10.18 6.59 0.49
N ASP A 65 10.15 6.37 -0.83
CA ASP A 65 9.49 7.23 -1.81
C ASP A 65 7.96 6.99 -1.91
N GLY A 66 7.40 6.06 -1.13
CA GLY A 66 5.97 5.70 -1.21
C GLY A 66 5.62 4.66 -2.28
N LEU A 67 6.61 4.19 -3.06
CA LEU A 67 6.41 3.12 -4.05
C LEU A 67 6.02 1.79 -3.41
N ILE A 68 4.89 1.24 -3.83
CA ILE A 68 4.36 -0.05 -3.38
C ILE A 68 5.17 -1.18 -4.01
N THR A 69 5.76 -2.03 -3.16
CA THR A 69 6.62 -3.15 -3.58
C THR A 69 5.98 -4.51 -3.38
N ALA A 70 5.11 -4.64 -2.37
CA ALA A 70 4.43 -5.88 -2.09
C ALA A 70 3.09 -5.60 -1.40
N VAL A 71 2.10 -6.44 -1.69
CA VAL A 71 0.79 -6.38 -1.06
C VAL A 71 0.32 -7.79 -0.74
N HIS A 72 -0.08 -8.04 0.50
CA HIS A 72 -0.56 -9.36 0.95
C HIS A 72 -1.50 -9.24 2.14
N TYR A 73 -2.42 -10.19 2.25
CA TYR A 73 -3.27 -10.32 3.44
C TYR A 73 -2.54 -11.08 4.55
N GLY A 74 -2.77 -10.67 5.81
CA GLY A 74 -2.27 -11.34 7.00
C GLY A 74 -1.83 -10.45 8.15
#